data_AF-A0A553ZSK6-F1
#
_entry.id   AF-A0A553ZSK6-F1
#
_cell.length_a   1.000
_cell.length_b   1.000
_cell.length_c   1.000
_cell.angle_alpha   90.00
_cell.angle_beta   90.00
_cell.angle_gamma   90.00
#
_symmetry.space_group_name_H-M   'P 1'
#
loop_
_entity.id
_entity.type
_entity.pdbx_description
1 polymer ?
#
loop_
_entity_poly.entity_id
_entity_poly.type
_entity_poly.pdbx_seq_one_letter_code
_entity_poly.pdbx_strand_id
1 'polypeptide(L)'
;GLPLAYLDSAASAQKPGQVIDAEAEFYRHGYAAVHRGIHTLSAQATEKMENVRKQASLFINARSAEELVFVRGTTEGINLVANSWGNSNVR
;
A
#
# COMPACT_ATOMS: atom_id res chain seq x y z
N GLY A 1 -17.59 -11.92 -31.11
CA GLY A 1 -16.87 -11.91 -29.82
C GLY A 1 -17.82 -12.38 -28.74
N LEU A 2 -17.38 -13.29 -27.88
CA LEU A 2 -18.16 -13.74 -26.72
C LEU A 2 -17.89 -12.82 -25.51
N PRO A 3 -18.81 -12.71 -24.55
CA PRO A 3 -18.57 -11.99 -23.31
C PRO A 3 -17.34 -12.54 -22.57
N LEU A 4 -16.55 -11.65 -21.94
CA LEU A 4 -15.39 -12.04 -21.15
C LEU A 4 -15.83 -12.78 -19.88
N ALA A 5 -15.33 -14.01 -19.70
CA ALA A 5 -15.35 -14.72 -18.43
C ALA A 5 -13.94 -14.72 -17.83
N TYR A 6 -13.67 -13.81 -16.90
CA TYR A 6 -12.34 -13.69 -16.27
C TYR A 6 -12.22 -14.63 -15.07
N LEU A 7 -11.61 -15.80 -15.27
CA LEU A 7 -11.45 -16.85 -14.26
C LEU A 7 -10.00 -17.01 -13.76
N ASP A 8 -9.21 -15.92 -13.78
CA ASP A 8 -7.78 -15.91 -13.41
C ASP A 8 -7.44 -14.85 -12.34
N SER A 9 -8.39 -14.58 -11.43
CA SER A 9 -8.21 -13.57 -10.37
C SER A 9 -7.13 -13.94 -9.34
N ALA A 10 -6.72 -15.21 -9.28
CA ALA A 10 -5.64 -15.67 -8.42
C ALA A 10 -4.27 -15.12 -8.86
N ALA A 11 -4.04 -14.91 -10.16
CA ALA A 11 -2.84 -14.26 -10.67
C ALA A 11 -2.88 -12.74 -10.43
N SER A 12 -4.00 -12.09 -10.74
CA SER A 12 -4.31 -10.71 -10.32
C SER A 12 -5.79 -10.42 -10.47
N ALA A 13 -6.37 -9.69 -9.52
CA ALA A 13 -7.77 -9.28 -9.58
C ALA A 13 -7.98 -8.08 -10.54
N GLN A 14 -9.17 -7.98 -11.13
CA GLN A 14 -9.65 -6.73 -11.73
C GLN A 14 -9.86 -5.67 -10.65
N LYS A 15 -9.82 -4.39 -11.03
CA LYS A 15 -9.92 -3.27 -10.08
C LYS A 15 -11.26 -2.57 -10.27
N PRO A 16 -12.05 -2.35 -9.20
CA PRO A 16 -13.31 -1.62 -9.30
C PRO A 16 -13.03 -0.13 -9.57
N GLY A 17 -14.00 0.58 -10.17
CA GLY A 17 -13.85 1.99 -10.55
C GLY A 17 -13.39 2.88 -9.39
N GLN A 18 -13.90 2.63 -8.19
CA GLN A 18 -13.54 3.38 -6.97
C GLN A 18 -12.05 3.36 -6.66
N VAL A 19 -11.35 2.24 -6.93
CA VAL A 19 -9.89 2.14 -6.69
C VAL A 19 -9.14 2.94 -7.76
N ILE A 20 -9.56 2.82 -9.01
CA ILE A 20 -8.96 3.52 -10.16
C ILE A 20 -9.12 5.03 -9.98
N ASP A 21 -10.32 5.47 -9.63
CA ASP A 21 -10.65 6.89 -9.47
C ASP A 21 -9.95 7.50 -8.26
N ALA A 22 -9.80 6.77 -7.15
CA ALA A 22 -9.08 7.26 -5.98
C ALA A 22 -7.60 7.55 -6.28
N GLU A 23 -6.93 6.67 -7.02
CA GLU A 23 -5.55 6.90 -7.46
C GLU A 23 -5.46 8.06 -8.47
N ALA A 24 -6.35 8.07 -9.46
CA ALA A 24 -6.39 9.13 -10.47
C ALA A 24 -6.64 10.52 -9.86
N GLU A 25 -7.57 10.61 -8.90
CA GLU A 25 -7.90 11.84 -8.18
C GLU A 25 -6.71 12.34 -7.35
N PHE A 26 -6.00 11.45 -6.66
CA PHE A 26 -4.77 11.80 -5.95
C PHE A 26 -3.75 12.42 -6.90
N TYR A 27 -3.51 11.81 -8.07
CA TYR A 27 -2.56 12.35 -9.05
C TYR A 27 -3.00 13.69 -9.65
N ARG A 28 -4.29 13.86 -9.94
CA ARG A 28 -4.81 15.09 -10.56
C ARG A 28 -4.82 16.28 -9.60
N HIS A 29 -5.13 16.05 -8.31
CA HIS A 29 -5.50 17.13 -7.39
C HIS A 29 -4.73 17.15 -6.07
N GLY A 30 -4.05 16.06 -5.69
CA GLY A 30 -3.44 15.91 -4.36
C GLY A 30 -1.97 15.50 -4.35
N TYR A 31 -1.32 15.37 -5.50
CA TYR A 31 0.03 14.82 -5.57
C TYR A 31 1.07 15.78 -5.00
N ALA A 32 1.91 15.24 -4.11
CA ALA A 32 3.14 15.84 -3.65
C ALA A 32 4.07 14.74 -3.11
N ALA A 33 5.37 15.03 -3.03
CA ALA A 33 6.31 14.15 -2.34
C ALA A 33 5.90 13.99 -0.86
N VAL A 34 5.99 12.75 -0.37
CA VAL A 34 5.80 12.40 1.05
C VAL A 34 7.12 12.54 1.80
N HIS A 35 7.04 12.78 3.11
CA HIS A 35 8.15 13.07 4.03
C HIS A 35 8.78 14.47 3.90
N ARG A 36 8.45 15.31 4.91
CA ARG A 36 9.11 16.60 5.24
C ARG A 36 8.90 17.76 4.25
N GLY A 37 7.80 17.78 3.49
CA GLY A 37 7.38 19.02 2.84
C GLY A 37 6.66 19.94 3.84
N ILE A 38 7.15 21.19 3.94
CA ILE A 38 6.54 22.25 4.76
C ILE A 38 5.26 22.84 4.14
N HIS A 39 4.94 22.47 2.89
CA HIS A 39 3.81 23.00 2.15
C HIS A 39 2.59 22.07 2.21
N THR A 40 1.41 22.67 2.11
CA THR A 40 0.10 22.03 2.37
C THR A 40 -0.09 20.69 1.66
N LEU A 41 0.20 20.61 0.36
CA LEU A 41 0.00 19.36 -0.40
C LEU A 41 0.88 18.21 0.10
N SER A 42 2.12 18.48 0.54
CA SER A 42 2.99 17.41 1.06
C SER A 42 2.54 16.93 2.43
N ALA A 43 2.08 17.83 3.30
CA ALA A 43 1.48 17.46 4.58
C ALA A 43 0.23 16.60 4.37
N GLN A 44 -0.66 16.98 3.46
CA GLN A 44 -1.87 16.23 3.12
C GLN A 44 -1.57 14.87 2.47
N ALA A 45 -0.58 14.79 1.56
CA ALA A 45 -0.16 13.53 0.96
C ALA A 45 0.43 12.57 2.01
N THR A 46 1.24 13.10 2.93
CA THR A 46 1.81 12.32 4.05
C THR A 46 0.71 11.80 4.97
N GLU A 47 -0.25 12.66 5.35
CA GLU A 47 -1.40 12.26 6.17
C GLU A 47 -2.24 11.18 5.47
N LYS A 48 -2.52 11.31 4.17
CA LYS A 48 -3.25 10.30 3.39
C LYS A 48 -2.53 8.95 3.40
N MET A 49 -1.21 8.93 3.23
CA MET A 49 -0.42 7.70 3.27
C MET A 49 -0.48 7.02 4.66
N GLU A 50 -0.32 7.79 5.74
CA GLU A 50 -0.39 7.25 7.11
C GLU A 50 -1.81 6.82 7.50
N ASN A 51 -2.84 7.50 6.99
CA ASN A 51 -4.22 7.05 7.14
C ASN A 51 -4.45 5.71 6.45
N VAL A 52 -3.90 5.47 5.26
CA VAL A 52 -3.94 4.14 4.62
C VAL A 52 -3.23 3.09 5.47
N ARG A 53 -2.09 3.42 6.10
CA ARG A 53 -1.40 2.50 7.02
C ARG A 53 -2.30 2.13 8.20
N LYS A 54 -3.00 3.10 8.76
CA LYS A 54 -3.97 2.86 9.84
C LYS A 54 -5.17 2.01 9.38
N GLN A 55 -5.71 2.27 8.19
CA GLN A 55 -6.80 1.45 7.64
C GLN A 55 -6.34 0.01 7.40
N ALA A 56 -5.14 -0.19 6.83
CA ALA A 56 -4.57 -1.51 6.63
C ALA A 56 -4.34 -2.25 7.95
N SER A 57 -3.90 -1.55 9.01
CA SER A 57 -3.69 -2.16 10.32
C SER A 57 -5.01 -2.66 10.92
N LEU A 58 -6.09 -1.87 10.78
CA LEU A 58 -7.42 -2.26 11.24
C LEU A 58 -7.99 -3.42 10.42
N PHE A 59 -7.76 -3.44 9.11
CA PHE A 59 -8.21 -4.51 8.21
C PHE A 59 -7.70 -5.90 8.65
N ILE A 60 -6.46 -5.98 9.13
CA ILE A 60 -5.86 -7.22 9.65
C ILE A 60 -5.91 -7.34 11.18
N ASN A 61 -6.59 -6.41 11.86
CA ASN A 61 -6.69 -6.34 13.33
C ASN A 61 -5.31 -6.33 14.05
N ALA A 62 -4.34 -5.63 13.47
CA ALA A 62 -3.06 -5.35 14.13
C ALA A 62 -3.24 -4.38 15.30
N ARG A 63 -2.39 -4.47 16.33
CA ARG A 63 -2.49 -3.65 17.54
C ARG A 63 -2.08 -2.21 17.29
N SER A 64 -1.13 -1.99 16.40
CA SER A 64 -0.65 -0.67 16.01
C SER A 64 -0.45 -0.54 14.50
N ALA A 65 -0.64 0.68 13.99
CA ALA A 65 -0.28 0.99 12.60
C ALA A 65 1.24 0.93 12.38
N GLU A 66 2.02 1.14 13.43
CA GLU A 66 3.49 1.07 13.41
C GLU A 66 4.02 -0.37 13.24
N GLU A 67 3.17 -1.39 13.40
CA GLU A 67 3.50 -2.78 13.09
C GLU A 67 3.51 -3.05 11.58
N LEU A 68 3.01 -2.13 10.75
CA LEU A 68 2.88 -2.30 9.30
C LEU A 68 3.98 -1.55 8.53
N VAL A 69 4.66 -2.28 7.65
CA VAL A 69 5.63 -1.74 6.69
C VAL A 69 5.05 -1.89 5.29
N PHE A 70 4.96 -0.78 4.53
CA PHE A 70 4.62 -0.86 3.12
C PHE A 70 5.82 -1.38 2.32
N VAL A 71 5.57 -2.44 1.54
CA VAL A 71 6.53 -3.07 0.62
C VAL A 71 5.83 -3.26 -0.74
N ARG A 72 6.61 -3.54 -1.79
CA ARG A 72 6.08 -3.71 -3.16
C ARG A 72 5.16 -4.92 -3.31
N GLY A 73 5.31 -5.93 -2.47
CA GLY A 73 4.46 -7.12 -2.47
C GLY A 73 4.98 -8.20 -1.52
N THR A 74 4.25 -9.33 -1.46
CA THR A 74 4.51 -10.43 -0.52
C THR A 74 5.94 -10.94 -0.56
N THR A 75 6.49 -11.19 -1.76
CA THR A 75 7.86 -11.70 -1.92
C THR A 75 8.91 -10.76 -1.35
N GLU A 76 8.73 -9.45 -1.53
CA GLU A 76 9.65 -8.46 -0.98
C GLU A 76 9.54 -8.34 0.54
N GLY A 77 8.33 -8.46 1.09
CA GLY A 77 8.12 -8.51 2.54
C GLY A 77 8.86 -9.68 3.21
N ILE A 78 8.80 -10.88 2.61
CA ILE A 78 9.55 -12.04 3.11
C ILE A 78 11.06 -11.80 3.02
N ASN A 79 11.55 -11.29 1.89
CA ASN A 79 12.96 -10.97 1.72
C ASN A 79 13.45 -9.91 2.71
N LEU A 80 12.63 -8.90 3.02
CA LEU A 80 12.95 -7.89 4.02
C LEU A 80 13.18 -8.53 5.39
N VAL A 81 12.28 -9.40 5.84
CA VAL A 81 12.42 -10.12 7.12
C VAL A 81 13.65 -11.04 7.11
N ALA A 82 13.85 -11.82 6.04
CA ALA A 82 14.98 -12.74 5.93
C ALA A 82 16.33 -12.01 6.03
N ASN A 83 16.48 -10.89 5.32
CA ASN A 83 17.75 -10.16 5.29
C ASN A 83 17.98 -9.27 6.51
N SER A 84 16.93 -8.69 7.12
CA SER A 84 17.09 -7.81 8.29
C SER A 84 17.16 -8.59 9.60
N TRP A 85 16.15 -9.41 9.85
CA TRP A 85 16.02 -10.17 11.09
C TRP A 85 16.67 -11.55 10.97
N GLY A 86 16.42 -12.27 9.87
CA GLY A 86 16.90 -13.64 9.67
C GLY A 86 18.42 -13.75 9.78
N ASN A 87 19.17 -12.89 9.08
CA ASN A 87 20.64 -12.82 9.16
C ASN A 87 21.20 -12.64 10.58
N SER A 88 20.42 -12.05 11.49
CA SER A 88 20.86 -11.81 12.87
C SER A 88 20.40 -12.89 13.86
N ASN A 89 19.33 -13.63 13.54
CA ASN A 89 18.61 -14.47 14.51
C ASN A 89 18.48 -15.94 14.13
N VAL A 90 18.73 -16.29 12.87
CA VAL A 90 18.65 -17.67 12.36
C VAL A 90 20.04 -18.08 11.91
N ARG A 91 20.56 -19.14 12.51
CA ARG A 91 21.85 -19.77 12.14
C ARG A 91 21.61 -20.98 11.27
#